data_AF-A0A494ZIT5-F1
#
_entry.id   AF-A0A494ZIT5-F1
#
_cell.length_a   1.000
_cell.length_b   1.000
_cell.length_c   1.000
_cell.angle_alpha   90.00
_cell.angle_beta   90.00
_cell.angle_gamma   90.00
#
_symmetry.space_group_name_H-M   'P 1'
#
loop_
_entity.id
_entity.type
_entity.pdbx_description
1 polymer ?
#
loop_
_entity_poly.entity_id
_entity_poly.type
_entity_poly.pdbx_seq_one_letter_code
_entity_poly.pdbx_strand_id
1 'polypeptide(L)'
;MGRKEIYTKEQIHAMEMNPYTHSVNAYQITFTLEFKEFFVDQIRNHRKKAPQILKAAGYDPSWFTKGCKSSLRRRILEEADSERGLRAPRGLSTAEQIAAFESKNLSMQKTEASIKELQERIVHLEKQVEFLKKTSNIMTNPTLK
;
A
#
# COMPACT_ATOMS: atom_id res chain seq x y z
N MET A 1 -10.90 1.58 28.25
CA MET A 1 -10.13 1.61 26.98
C MET A 1 -10.03 3.07 26.55
N GLY A 2 -8.87 3.72 26.70
CA GLY A 2 -8.69 5.13 26.33
C GLY A 2 -8.71 5.30 24.81
N ARG A 3 -9.24 6.43 24.31
CA ARG A 3 -9.21 6.75 22.87
C ARG A 3 -7.77 6.73 22.38
N LYS A 4 -7.50 5.96 21.34
CA LYS A 4 -6.22 5.99 20.64
C LYS A 4 -6.17 7.32 19.90
N GLU A 5 -5.20 8.18 20.25
CA GLU A 5 -4.99 9.44 19.52
C GLU A 5 -4.71 9.11 18.05
N ILE A 6 -5.44 9.79 17.18
CA ILE A 6 -5.39 9.58 15.73
C ILE A 6 -4.40 10.59 15.18
N TYR A 7 -3.45 10.14 14.37
CA TYR A 7 -2.53 11.04 13.69
C TYR A 7 -3.28 11.88 12.65
N THR A 8 -2.97 13.17 12.59
CA THR A 8 -3.51 14.05 11.53
C THR A 8 -2.92 13.69 10.18
N LYS A 9 -3.54 14.16 9.09
CA LYS A 9 -3.04 13.89 7.73
C LYS A 9 -1.63 14.46 7.53
N GLU A 10 -1.37 15.63 8.10
CA GLU A 10 -0.07 16.31 8.05
C GLU A 10 1.00 15.51 8.81
N GLN A 11 0.63 14.95 9.98
CA GLN A 11 1.52 14.09 10.75
C GLN A 11 1.84 12.79 10.00
N ILE A 12 0.83 12.14 9.41
CA ILE A 12 1.02 10.94 8.60
C ILE A 12 1.95 11.24 7.44
N HIS A 13 1.70 12.30 6.68
CA HIS A 13 2.53 12.68 5.55
C HIS A 13 3.98 12.98 5.96
N ALA A 14 4.18 13.72 7.06
CA ALA A 14 5.52 13.99 7.58
C ALA A 14 6.25 12.70 8.02
N MET A 15 5.52 11.74 8.60
CA MET A 15 6.08 10.44 8.95
C MET A 15 6.40 9.59 7.72
N GLU A 16 5.56 9.60 6.68
CA GLU A 16 5.78 8.86 5.42
C GLU A 16 7.05 9.30 4.70
N MET A 17 7.36 10.59 4.75
CA MET A 17 8.57 11.14 4.12
C MET A 17 9.86 10.81 4.89
N ASN A 18 9.76 10.25 6.09
CA ASN A 18 10.93 9.92 6.91
C ASN A 18 11.51 8.56 6.49
N PRO A 19 12.82 8.45 6.18
CA PRO A 19 13.46 7.20 5.76
C PRO A 19 13.41 6.08 6.82
N TYR A 20 13.18 6.43 8.10
CA TYR A 20 13.03 5.48 9.18
C TYR A 20 11.60 4.92 9.33
N THR A 21 10.67 5.37 8.49
CA THR A 21 9.29 4.88 8.45
C THR A 21 9.12 3.83 7.36
N HIS A 22 8.73 2.62 7.76
CA HIS A 22 8.35 1.56 6.81
C HIS A 22 6.92 1.73 6.33
N SER A 23 6.00 1.96 7.27
CA SER A 23 4.60 2.25 6.95
C SER A 23 3.95 3.01 8.09
N VAL A 24 2.95 3.82 7.76
CA VAL A 24 2.18 4.57 8.76
C VAL A 24 0.72 4.63 8.34
N ASN A 25 -0.16 4.60 9.33
CA ASN A 25 -1.57 4.90 9.16
C ASN A 25 -2.05 5.76 10.34
N ALA A 26 -3.33 6.09 10.34
CA ALA A 26 -4.00 6.91 11.36
C ALA A 26 -3.75 6.47 12.82
N TYR A 27 -3.36 5.23 13.08
CA TYR A 27 -3.28 4.65 14.43
C TYR A 27 -1.93 4.04 14.79
N GLN A 28 -1.05 3.81 13.82
CA GLN A 28 0.23 3.14 14.05
C GLN A 28 1.28 3.55 13.04
N ILE A 29 2.52 3.54 13.50
CA ILE A 29 3.72 3.65 12.69
C ILE A 29 4.51 2.35 12.82
N THR A 30 5.06 1.90 11.72
CA THR A 30 5.98 0.78 11.61
C THR A 30 7.33 1.35 11.21
N PHE A 31 8.36 1.09 12.01
CA PHE A 31 9.71 1.57 11.75
C PHE A 31 10.50 0.55 10.93
N THR A 32 11.46 1.04 10.16
CA THR A 32 12.39 0.22 9.38
C THR A 32 13.40 -0.50 10.29
N LEU A 33 14.19 -1.42 9.70
CA LEU A 33 15.25 -2.10 10.45
C LEU A 33 16.35 -1.11 10.88
N GLU A 34 16.74 -0.21 9.98
CA GLU A 34 17.78 0.80 10.20
C GLU A 34 17.42 1.70 11.38
N PHE A 35 16.14 2.07 11.52
CA PHE A 35 15.68 2.81 12.69
C PHE A 35 15.89 2.03 13.98
N LYS A 36 15.55 0.74 13.99
CA LYS A 36 15.69 -0.09 15.20
C LYS A 36 17.15 -0.22 15.60
N GLU A 37 18.04 -0.43 14.64
CA GLU A 37 19.48 -0.51 14.86
C GLU A 37 20.03 0.79 15.44
N PHE A 38 19.71 1.92 14.79
CA PHE A 38 20.01 3.26 15.29
C PHE A 38 19.46 3.46 16.71
N PHE A 39 18.23 3.06 16.97
CA PHE A 39 17.59 3.23 18.26
C PHE A 39 18.29 2.46 19.38
N VAL A 40 18.71 1.21 19.12
CA VAL A 40 19.46 0.39 20.08
C VAL A 40 20.83 0.99 20.37
N ASP A 41 21.56 1.40 19.34
CA ASP A 41 22.86 2.06 19.46
C ASP A 41 22.77 3.32 20.34
N GLN A 42 21.80 4.21 20.04
CA GLN A 42 21.61 5.44 20.80
C GLN A 42 21.22 5.21 22.27
N ILE A 43 20.55 4.10 22.60
CA ILE A 43 20.28 3.73 23.99
C ILE A 43 21.53 3.17 24.67
N ARG A 44 22.20 2.20 24.06
CA ARG A 44 23.27 1.42 24.71
C ARG A 44 24.57 2.22 24.80
N ASN A 45 24.94 2.90 23.73
CA ASN A 45 26.23 3.57 23.60
C ASN A 45 26.16 5.04 24.00
N HIS A 46 25.03 5.70 23.73
CA HIS A 46 24.87 7.14 23.95
C HIS A 46 23.92 7.51 25.11
N ARG A 47 23.34 6.52 25.80
CA ARG A 47 22.43 6.69 26.95
C ARG A 47 21.25 7.65 26.70
N LYS A 48 20.80 7.77 25.45
CA LYS A 48 19.69 8.66 25.07
C LYS A 48 18.33 8.06 25.48
N LYS A 49 17.37 8.94 25.76
CA LYS A 49 15.96 8.58 26.02
C LYS A 49 15.18 8.52 24.71
N ALA A 50 14.13 7.70 24.66
CA ALA A 50 13.29 7.53 23.46
C ALA A 50 12.83 8.84 22.79
N PRO A 51 12.40 9.91 23.53
CA PRO A 51 12.06 11.19 22.90
C PRO A 51 13.25 11.84 22.17
N GLN A 52 14.46 11.74 22.72
CA GLN A 52 15.65 12.33 22.12
C GLN A 52 16.06 11.58 20.84
N ILE A 53 15.88 10.26 20.84
CA ILE A 53 16.19 9.42 19.67
C ILE A 53 15.18 9.67 18.56
N LEU A 54 13.89 9.75 18.88
CA LEU A 54 12.84 10.12 17.91
C LEU A 54 13.14 11.49 17.27
N LYS A 55 13.51 12.49 18.09
CA LYS A 55 13.91 13.80 17.60
C LYS A 55 15.14 13.73 16.68
N ALA A 56 16.16 12.95 17.06
CA ALA A 56 17.37 12.77 16.26
C ALA A 56 17.09 12.02 14.94
N ALA A 57 16.09 11.14 14.93
CA ALA A 57 15.61 10.44 13.75
C ALA A 57 14.64 11.28 12.89
N GLY A 58 14.43 12.56 13.20
CA GLY A 58 13.58 13.46 12.40
C GLY A 58 12.07 13.38 12.70
N TYR A 59 11.66 12.74 13.80
CA TYR A 59 10.27 12.75 14.26
C TYR A 59 10.04 13.79 15.34
N ASP A 60 8.86 14.39 15.40
CA ASP A 60 8.45 15.17 16.58
C ASP A 60 8.02 14.21 17.72
N PRO A 61 8.72 14.21 18.88
CA PRO A 61 8.34 13.37 20.01
C PRO A 61 6.97 13.70 20.61
N SER A 62 6.40 14.88 20.31
CA SER A 62 5.07 15.30 20.76
C SER A 62 3.95 14.44 20.18
N TRP A 63 4.15 13.92 18.95
CA TRP A 63 3.18 13.05 18.26
C TRP A 63 2.99 11.70 18.96
N PHE A 64 3.97 11.29 19.77
CA PHE A 64 3.93 10.01 20.47
C PHE A 64 3.51 10.21 21.92
N THR A 65 2.51 9.48 22.39
CA THR A 65 2.15 9.48 23.82
C THR A 65 3.29 8.92 24.68
N LYS A 66 3.31 9.25 25.98
CA LYS A 66 4.30 8.70 26.92
C LYS A 66 4.27 7.15 26.95
N GLY A 67 3.08 6.57 26.90
CA GLY A 67 2.89 5.11 26.83
C GLY A 67 3.43 4.50 25.54
N CYS A 68 3.22 5.17 24.40
CA CYS A 68 3.80 4.76 23.12
C CYS A 68 5.33 4.75 23.16
N LYS A 69 5.95 5.82 23.63
CA LYS A 69 7.43 5.94 23.74
C LYS A 69 8.04 4.88 24.66
N SER A 70 7.40 4.60 25.80
CA SER A 70 7.83 3.55 26.72
C SER A 70 7.72 2.16 26.09
N SER A 71 6.59 1.88 25.44
CA SER A 71 6.34 0.60 24.77
C SER A 71 7.27 0.37 23.59
N LEU A 72 7.56 1.42 22.82
CA LEU A 72 8.51 1.39 21.72
C LEU A 72 9.91 0.99 22.22
N ARG A 73 10.40 1.69 23.25
CA ARG A 73 11.69 1.36 23.86
C ARG A 73 11.75 -0.08 24.31
N ARG A 74 10.76 -0.53 25.08
CA ARG A 74 10.71 -1.89 25.62
C ARG A 74 10.73 -2.93 24.48
N ARG A 75 9.85 -2.80 23.49
CA ARG A 75 9.74 -3.76 22.38
C ARG A 75 11.00 -3.85 21.53
N ILE A 76 11.64 -2.73 21.20
CA ILE A 76 12.87 -2.74 20.40
C ILE A 76 14.02 -3.40 21.16
N LEU A 77 14.17 -3.11 22.45
CA LEU A 77 15.22 -3.74 23.27
C LEU A 77 14.96 -5.24 23.46
N GLU A 78 13.74 -5.64 23.78
CA GLU A 78 13.34 -7.06 23.86
C GLU A 78 13.60 -7.80 22.54
N GLU A 79 13.33 -7.16 21.39
CA GLU A 79 13.61 -7.74 20.08
C GLU A 79 15.12 -7.88 19.83
N ALA A 80 15.91 -6.87 20.18
CA ALA A 80 17.36 -6.86 20.03
C ALA A 80 18.05 -7.90 20.94
N ASP A 81 17.51 -8.14 22.13
CA ASP A 81 18.01 -9.12 23.11
C ASP A 81 17.52 -10.55 22.84
N SER A 82 16.59 -10.73 21.89
CA SER A 82 16.10 -12.05 21.51
C SER A 82 17.12 -12.81 20.66
N GLU A 83 17.08 -14.15 20.69
CA GLU A 83 17.97 -15.01 19.89
C GLU A 83 17.92 -14.71 18.38
N ARG A 84 16.78 -14.21 17.89
CA ARG A 84 16.58 -13.86 16.48
C ARG A 84 17.07 -12.45 16.12
N GLY A 85 17.36 -11.61 17.12
CA GLY A 85 17.76 -10.21 16.94
C GLY A 85 16.69 -9.31 16.32
N LEU A 86 17.13 -8.10 15.97
CA LEU A 86 16.31 -7.10 15.26
C LEU A 86 15.90 -7.62 13.88
N ARG A 87 14.62 -7.46 13.55
CA ARG A 87 14.08 -7.91 12.25
C ARG A 87 13.44 -6.76 11.49
N ALA A 88 13.57 -6.84 10.17
CA ALA A 88 12.83 -5.98 9.27
C ALA A 88 11.31 -6.17 9.48
N PRO A 89 10.53 -5.08 9.36
CA PRO A 89 9.08 -5.17 9.43
C PRO A 89 8.52 -6.08 8.32
N ARG A 90 7.44 -6.79 8.64
CA ARG A 90 6.75 -7.68 7.69
C ARG A 90 5.74 -6.89 6.86
N GLY A 91 5.55 -7.33 5.62
CA GLY A 91 4.58 -6.74 4.69
C GLY A 91 5.13 -5.55 3.92
N LEU A 92 4.36 -5.11 2.93
CA LEU A 92 4.73 -4.01 2.04
C LEU A 92 4.78 -2.67 2.81
N SER A 93 5.79 -1.87 2.52
CA SER A 93 5.87 -0.46 2.91
C SER A 93 4.69 0.34 2.33
N THR A 94 4.46 1.56 2.82
CA THR A 94 3.40 2.41 2.27
C THR A 94 3.58 2.63 0.76
N ALA A 95 4.81 2.90 0.31
CA ALA A 95 5.12 3.10 -1.11
C ALA A 95 4.83 1.84 -1.95
N GLU A 96 5.23 0.66 -1.45
CA GLU A 96 4.96 -0.60 -2.13
C GLU A 96 3.47 -0.94 -2.17
N GLN A 97 2.71 -0.59 -1.13
CA GLN A 97 1.25 -0.76 -1.12
C GLN A 97 0.58 0.10 -2.20
N ILE A 98 1.02 1.35 -2.36
CA ILE A 98 0.51 2.25 -3.41
C ILE A 98 0.84 1.68 -4.80
N ALA A 99 2.09 1.28 -5.04
CA ALA A 99 2.50 0.68 -6.31
C ALA A 99 1.75 -0.63 -6.63
N ALA A 100 1.52 -1.47 -5.62
CA ALA A 100 0.72 -2.69 -5.77
C ALA A 100 -0.75 -2.38 -6.12
N PHE A 101 -1.31 -1.30 -5.55
CA PHE A 101 -2.67 -0.85 -5.87
C PHE A 101 -2.76 -0.27 -7.29
N GLU A 102 -1.81 0.57 -7.69
CA GLU A 102 -1.74 1.15 -9.04
C GLU A 102 -1.59 0.07 -10.11
N SER A 103 -0.69 -0.89 -9.91
CA SER A 103 -0.50 -2.00 -10.86
C SER A 103 -1.76 -2.85 -11.01
N LYS A 104 -2.49 -3.11 -9.90
CA LYS A 104 -3.76 -3.83 -9.92
C LYS A 104 -4.85 -3.06 -10.68
N ASN A 105 -4.99 -1.75 -10.44
CA ASN A 105 -5.95 -0.91 -11.16
C ASN A 105 -5.65 -0.86 -12.66
N LEU A 106 -4.38 -0.72 -13.04
CA LEU A 106 -3.97 -0.73 -14.44
C LEU A 106 -4.30 -2.08 -15.11
N SER A 107 -4.10 -3.20 -14.41
CA SER A 107 -4.50 -4.52 -14.90
C SER A 107 -6.01 -4.62 -15.11
N MET A 108 -6.82 -4.07 -14.19
CA MET A 108 -8.27 -4.05 -14.32
C MET A 108 -8.71 -3.22 -15.53
N GLN A 109 -8.18 -2.01 -15.71
CA GLN A 109 -8.48 -1.16 -16.87
C GLN A 109 -8.13 -1.84 -18.19
N LYS A 110 -6.96 -2.51 -18.27
CA LYS A 110 -6.59 -3.30 -19.45
C LYS A 110 -7.60 -4.42 -19.74
N THR A 111 -8.08 -5.09 -18.69
CA THR A 111 -9.06 -6.17 -18.82
C THR A 111 -10.40 -5.65 -19.31
N GLU A 112 -10.89 -4.53 -18.75
CA GLU A 112 -12.13 -3.89 -19.17
C GLU A 112 -12.08 -3.41 -20.62
N ALA A 113 -10.95 -2.83 -21.05
CA ALA A 113 -10.76 -2.42 -22.43
C ALA A 113 -10.80 -3.61 -23.40
N SER A 114 -10.12 -4.73 -23.06
CA SER A 114 -10.16 -5.95 -23.86
C SER A 114 -11.56 -6.57 -23.94
N ILE A 115 -12.32 -6.57 -22.83
CA ILE A 115 -13.70 -7.06 -22.83
C ILE A 115 -14.57 -6.21 -23.78
N LYS A 116 -14.43 -4.89 -23.73
CA LYS A 116 -15.18 -3.98 -24.60
C LYS A 116 -14.88 -4.20 -26.09
N GLU A 117 -13.60 -4.35 -26.44
CA GLU A 117 -13.19 -4.63 -27.82
C GLU A 117 -13.79 -5.93 -28.35
N LEU A 118 -13.78 -7.00 -27.53
CA LEU A 118 -14.39 -8.27 -27.89
C LEU A 118 -15.91 -8.16 -28.08
N GLN A 119 -16.60 -7.39 -27.24
CA GLN A 119 -18.04 -7.12 -27.39
C GLN A 119 -18.36 -6.39 -28.70
N GLU A 120 -17.60 -5.35 -29.06
CA GLU A 120 -17.77 -4.63 -30.32
C GLU A 120 -17.55 -5.54 -31.53
N ARG A 121 -16.56 -6.44 -31.45
CA ARG A 121 -16.30 -7.42 -32.50
C ARG A 121 -17.42 -8.45 -32.64
N ILE A 122 -18.00 -8.92 -31.54
CA ILE A 122 -19.18 -9.81 -31.56
C ILE A 122 -20.35 -9.11 -32.26
N VAL A 123 -20.69 -7.88 -31.87
CA VAL A 123 -21.77 -7.10 -32.50
C VAL A 123 -21.53 -6.90 -34.00
N HIS A 124 -20.27 -6.65 -34.40
CA HIS A 124 -19.94 -6.51 -35.81
C HIS A 124 -20.11 -7.83 -36.57
N LEU A 125 -19.68 -8.96 -36.01
CA LEU A 125 -19.85 -10.28 -36.61
C LEU A 125 -21.33 -10.69 -36.71
N GLU A 126 -22.14 -10.39 -35.69
CA GLU A 126 -23.59 -10.63 -35.71
C GLU A 126 -24.25 -9.87 -36.87
N LYS A 127 -23.89 -8.60 -37.10
CA LYS A 127 -24.36 -7.82 -38.25
C LYS A 127 -23.97 -8.44 -39.59
N GLN A 128 -22.73 -8.93 -39.73
CA GLN A 128 -22.28 -9.62 -40.95
C GLN A 128 -23.07 -10.90 -41.20
N VAL A 129 -23.31 -11.71 -40.16
CA VAL A 129 -24.11 -12.95 -40.25
C VAL A 129 -25.56 -12.63 -40.63
N GLU A 130 -26.15 -11.59 -40.05
CA GLU A 130 -27.52 -11.18 -40.39
C GLU A 130 -27.62 -10.71 -41.85
N PHE A 131 -26.63 -9.95 -42.33
CA PHE A 131 -26.54 -9.56 -43.73
C PHE A 131 -26.47 -10.77 -44.67
N LEU A 132 -25.59 -11.73 -44.37
CA LEU A 132 -25.44 -12.95 -45.16
C LEU A 132 -26.73 -13.78 -45.21
N LYS A 133 -27.42 -13.92 -44.06
CA LYS A 133 -28.73 -14.58 -43.97
C LYS A 133 -29.79 -13.89 -44.83
N LYS A 134 -29.81 -12.54 -44.84
CA LYS A 134 -30.72 -11.76 -45.70
C LYS A 134 -30.42 -12.01 -47.19
N THR A 135 -29.14 -11.97 -47.59
CA THR A 135 -28.76 -12.21 -49.00
C THR A 135 -29.04 -13.65 -49.44
N SER A 136 -28.79 -14.65 -48.60
CA SER A 136 -29.05 -16.05 -48.94
C SER A 136 -30.54 -16.31 -49.13
N ASN A 137 -31.40 -15.77 -48.26
CA ASN A 137 -32.86 -15.91 -48.39
C ASN A 137 -33.41 -15.29 -49.67
N ILE A 138 -32.84 -14.16 -50.11
CA ILE A 138 -33.22 -13.52 -51.38
C ILE A 138 -32.82 -14.41 -52.58
N MET A 139 -31.67 -15.08 -52.51
CA MET A 139 -31.20 -15.96 -53.60
C MET A 139 -31.93 -17.30 -53.66
N THR A 140 -32.41 -17.83 -52.53
CA THR A 140 -33.07 -19.14 -52.48
C THR A 140 -34.60 -19.09 -52.67
N ASN A 141 -35.24 -17.92 -52.52
CA ASN A 141 -36.67 -17.72 -52.83
C ASN A 141 -36.85 -16.61 -53.89
N PRO A 142 -36.66 -16.91 -55.19
CA PRO A 142 -36.87 -15.95 -56.26
C PRO A 142 -38.35 -15.91 -56.66
N THR A 143 -39.23 -15.43 -55.77
CA THR A 143 -40.61 -15.10 -56.15
C THR A 143 -41.03 -13.80 -55.49
N LEU A 144 -40.89 -12.72 -56.26
CA LEU A 144 -41.89 -11.65 -56.49
C LEU A 144 -41.26 -10.53 -57.31
N LYS A 145 -41.19 -10.74 -58.63
CA LYS A 145 -41.70 -9.84 -59.69
C LYS A 145 -41.69 -10.59 -61.01
#